data_AF-A0AA38JVC3-F1
#
_entry.id   AF-A0AA38JVC3-F1
#
_cell.length_a   1.000
_cell.length_b   1.000
_cell.length_c   1.000
_cell.angle_alpha   90.00
_cell.angle_beta   90.00
_cell.angle_gamma   90.00
#
_symmetry.space_group_name_H-M   'P 1'
#
loop_
_entity.id
_entity.type
_entity.pdbx_description
1 polymer ?
#
loop_
_entity_poly.entity_id
_entity_poly.type
_entity_poly.pdbx_seq_one_letter_code
_entity_poly.pdbx_strand_id
1 'polypeptide(L)'
;MSSAASMPPQHLIDKLNLLHTLLTHLPASLPLSPASSSYHFVLSNDDIEDRGVFGAVSRCLEICFGQRRDGIITFTERGPRTESLVSMLKEALMKMSQGDCDAFEDAWLNRLIEGAQDSGARLPKRKQIESAETGKLPALKKLKTAVADIDADNENLSVHHASQEIMHTTLPKPLTRSSLFQPPKLKQSTLFFTKDTRTKEEKHAAMLHQMKKAEEAQKEVEAQAEQKRVKKLDKKRKQGRERQQRYRDRRKGLVESDSNSDGSSESEEVEKRNWRQNE
;
A
#
# COMPACT_ATOMS: atom_id res chain seq x y z
N MET A 1 -26.52 -3.10 -0.23
CA MET A 1 -26.06 -2.69 1.10
C MET A 1 -24.87 -1.78 0.89
N SER A 2 -25.07 -0.47 0.92
CA SER A 2 -23.99 0.50 0.75
C SER A 2 -23.15 0.45 2.01
N SER A 3 -21.95 -0.13 1.91
CA SER A 3 -20.97 -0.10 3.00
C SER A 3 -20.68 1.37 3.27
N ALA A 4 -21.05 1.86 4.46
CA ALA A 4 -20.69 3.21 4.88
C ALA A 4 -19.18 3.35 4.69
N ALA A 5 -18.76 4.31 3.87
CA ALA A 5 -17.35 4.59 3.64
C ALA A 5 -16.75 4.95 5.00
N SER A 6 -16.03 4.02 5.61
CA SER A 6 -15.36 4.23 6.87
C SER A 6 -14.33 5.32 6.64
N MET A 7 -14.57 6.51 7.17
CA MET A 7 -13.58 7.57 7.10
C MET A 7 -12.31 7.09 7.81
N PRO A 8 -11.12 7.23 7.20
CA PRO A 8 -9.89 6.83 7.85
C PRO A 8 -9.68 7.65 9.13
N PRO A 9 -9.11 7.04 10.18
CA PRO A 9 -8.79 7.74 11.43
C PRO A 9 -7.93 8.98 11.18
N GLN A 10 -8.32 10.10 11.80
CA GLN A 10 -7.62 11.38 11.61
C GLN A 10 -6.14 11.30 12.00
N HIS A 11 -5.81 10.57 13.07
CA HIS A 11 -4.43 10.45 13.53
C HIS A 11 -3.52 9.72 12.53
N LEU A 12 -4.08 8.78 11.74
CA LEU A 12 -3.34 8.11 10.67
C LEU A 12 -3.05 9.04 9.51
N ILE A 13 -4.02 9.90 9.17
CA ILE A 13 -3.83 10.94 8.15
C ILE A 13 -2.70 11.88 8.58
N ASP A 14 -2.67 12.28 9.86
CA ASP A 14 -1.62 13.15 10.41
C ASP A 14 -0.24 12.48 10.38
N LYS A 15 -0.16 11.19 10.77
CA LYS A 15 1.08 10.39 10.67
C LYS A 15 1.54 10.21 9.23
N LEU A 16 0.63 10.01 8.30
CA LEU A 16 0.97 9.87 6.88
C LEU A 16 1.45 11.20 6.29
N ASN A 17 0.86 12.32 6.71
CA ASN A 17 1.36 13.66 6.35
C ASN A 17 2.76 13.92 6.96
N LEU A 18 3.00 13.48 8.19
CA LEU A 18 4.33 13.52 8.81
C LEU A 18 5.34 12.70 8.00
N LEU A 19 4.99 11.46 7.62
CA LEU A 19 5.84 10.62 6.76
C LEU A 19 6.14 11.32 5.43
N HIS A 20 5.13 11.91 4.79
CA HIS A 20 5.32 12.66 3.55
C HIS A 20 6.32 13.80 3.74
N THR A 21 6.17 14.62 4.79
CA THR A 21 7.13 15.69 5.10
C THR A 21 8.54 15.12 5.33
N LEU A 22 8.69 14.02 6.06
CA LEU A 22 10.00 13.39 6.27
C LEU A 22 10.64 12.93 4.94
N LEU A 23 9.87 12.28 4.07
CA LEU A 23 10.36 11.79 2.77
C LEU A 23 10.78 12.95 1.85
N THR A 24 10.07 14.08 1.87
CA THR A 24 10.46 15.29 1.11
C THR A 24 11.77 15.92 1.62
N HIS A 25 12.14 15.66 2.87
CA HIS A 25 13.33 16.21 3.53
C HIS A 25 14.43 15.16 3.79
N LEU A 26 14.44 14.07 3.01
CA LEU A 26 15.54 13.12 2.99
C LEU A 26 16.85 13.79 2.56
N PRO A 27 18.00 13.38 3.12
CA PRO A 27 19.28 14.02 2.86
C PRO A 27 19.69 13.89 1.39
N ALA A 28 20.38 14.92 0.88
CA ALA A 28 20.86 14.95 -0.50
C ALA A 28 21.97 13.93 -0.81
N SER A 29 22.50 13.24 0.22
CA SER A 29 23.42 12.12 0.06
C SER A 29 22.77 10.89 -0.57
N LEU A 30 21.43 10.77 -0.51
CA LEU A 30 20.71 9.69 -1.18
C LEU A 30 20.52 10.01 -2.67
N PRO A 31 20.70 9.01 -3.56
CA PRO A 31 20.52 9.21 -4.99
C PRO A 31 19.09 9.61 -5.32
N LEU A 32 18.97 10.53 -6.28
CA LEU A 32 17.68 10.93 -6.85
C LEU A 32 17.29 9.91 -7.93
N SER A 33 16.36 9.00 -7.61
CA SER A 33 15.83 7.96 -8.51
C SER A 33 16.90 7.16 -9.28
N PRO A 34 17.68 6.28 -8.61
CA PRO A 34 18.64 5.41 -9.28
C PRO A 34 17.96 4.48 -10.30
N ALA A 35 18.65 4.18 -11.40
CA ALA A 35 18.14 3.28 -12.44
C ALA A 35 17.89 1.84 -11.91
N SER A 36 18.67 1.43 -10.91
CA SER A 36 18.57 0.13 -10.22
C SER A 36 17.57 0.11 -9.06
N SER A 37 16.70 1.11 -8.96
CA SER A 37 15.71 1.22 -7.89
C SER A 37 14.72 0.06 -7.89
N SER A 38 14.56 -0.58 -6.73
CA SER A 38 13.55 -1.61 -6.46
C SER A 38 12.17 -1.05 -6.14
N TYR A 39 12.04 0.28 -6.02
CA TYR A 39 10.80 0.90 -5.56
C TYR A 39 9.78 0.96 -6.69
N HIS A 40 8.70 0.20 -6.51
CA HIS A 40 7.54 0.18 -7.40
C HIS A 40 6.25 0.01 -6.58
N PHE A 41 5.69 1.14 -6.15
CA PHE A 41 4.52 1.18 -5.27
C PHE A 41 3.23 1.20 -6.08
N VAL A 42 2.72 0.01 -6.42
CA VAL A 42 1.45 -0.17 -7.13
C VAL A 42 0.64 -1.28 -6.45
N LEU A 43 -0.64 -1.02 -6.20
CA LEU A 43 -1.55 -2.03 -5.67
C LEU A 43 -2.12 -2.85 -6.82
N SER A 44 -1.79 -4.13 -6.84
CA SER A 44 -2.41 -5.08 -7.76
C SER A 44 -3.83 -5.42 -7.29
N ASN A 45 -4.80 -5.36 -8.19
CA ASN A 45 -6.17 -5.79 -7.91
C ASN A 45 -6.22 -7.28 -7.54
N ASP A 46 -5.37 -8.11 -8.15
CA ASP A 46 -5.29 -9.54 -7.83
C ASP A 46 -4.86 -9.76 -6.37
N ASP A 47 -3.89 -8.98 -5.89
CA ASP A 47 -3.44 -9.05 -4.50
C ASP A 47 -4.51 -8.56 -3.53
N ILE A 48 -5.28 -7.53 -3.91
CA ILE A 48 -6.41 -7.04 -3.12
C ILE A 48 -7.49 -8.12 -3.03
N GLU A 49 -7.81 -8.82 -4.11
CA GLU A 49 -8.80 -9.90 -4.12
C GLU A 49 -8.36 -11.11 -3.28
N ASP A 50 -7.07 -11.48 -3.37
CA ASP A 50 -6.53 -12.66 -2.71
C ASP A 50 -6.29 -12.46 -1.21
N ARG A 51 -5.79 -11.28 -0.82
CA ARG A 51 -5.27 -11.02 0.54
C ARG A 51 -5.97 -9.88 1.27
N GLY A 52 -6.85 -9.15 0.58
CA GLY A 52 -7.38 -7.89 1.07
C GLY A 52 -6.40 -6.73 0.90
N VAL A 53 -6.88 -5.51 1.13
CA VAL A 53 -6.12 -4.26 0.94
C VAL A 53 -4.86 -4.23 1.83
N PHE A 54 -5.00 -4.58 3.10
CA PHE A 54 -3.88 -4.66 4.05
C PHE A 54 -2.79 -5.65 3.60
N GLY A 55 -3.20 -6.84 3.15
CA GLY A 55 -2.28 -7.85 2.66
C GLY A 55 -1.58 -7.45 1.36
N ALA A 56 -2.30 -6.78 0.45
CA ALA A 56 -1.73 -6.25 -0.79
C ALA A 56 -0.69 -5.16 -0.53
N VAL A 57 -0.99 -4.20 0.35
CA VAL A 57 -0.03 -3.16 0.77
C VAL A 57 1.19 -3.79 1.42
N SER A 58 0.98 -4.70 2.38
CA SER A 58 2.09 -5.37 3.09
C SER A 58 3.02 -6.09 2.11
N ARG A 59 2.47 -6.85 1.16
CA ARG A 59 3.26 -7.52 0.12
C ARG A 59 4.02 -6.52 -0.76
N CYS A 60 3.39 -5.43 -1.17
CA CYS A 60 4.03 -4.39 -1.98
C CYS A 60 5.22 -3.75 -1.23
N LEU A 61 5.05 -3.43 0.06
CA LEU A 61 6.11 -2.87 0.90
C LEU A 61 7.25 -3.87 1.12
N GLU A 62 6.95 -5.15 1.38
CA GLU A 62 7.94 -6.22 1.49
C GLU A 62 8.78 -6.38 0.20
N ILE A 63 8.15 -6.27 -0.97
CA ILE A 63 8.86 -6.35 -2.25
C ILE A 63 9.77 -5.13 -2.44
N CYS A 64 9.26 -3.92 -2.18
CA CYS A 64 10.01 -2.69 -2.44
C CYS A 64 11.20 -2.50 -1.49
N PHE A 65 11.00 -2.74 -0.19
CA PHE A 65 12.03 -2.57 0.84
C PHE A 65 12.86 -3.84 1.10
N GLY A 66 12.36 -4.99 0.62
CA GLY A 66 12.95 -6.30 0.86
C GLY A 66 12.54 -6.90 2.20
N GLN A 67 12.59 -8.23 2.28
CA GLN A 67 12.35 -8.96 3.54
C GLN A 67 13.61 -8.93 4.40
N ARG A 68 13.72 -7.94 5.29
CA ARG A 68 14.83 -7.87 6.25
C ARG A 68 14.48 -8.53 7.58
N ARG A 69 15.46 -9.20 8.18
CA ARG A 69 15.29 -9.92 9.47
C ARG A 69 15.24 -8.98 10.67
N ASP A 70 15.83 -7.80 10.54
CA ASP A 70 15.87 -6.77 11.59
C ASP A 70 14.54 -5.99 11.69
N GLY A 71 13.72 -6.01 10.63
CA GLY A 71 12.48 -5.24 10.56
C GLY A 71 12.71 -3.73 10.40
N ILE A 72 13.96 -3.30 10.20
CA ILE A 72 14.32 -1.89 10.06
C ILE A 72 14.21 -1.51 8.58
N ILE A 73 13.41 -0.49 8.31
CA ILE A 73 13.24 0.04 6.96
C ILE A 73 14.32 1.08 6.70
N THR A 74 15.13 0.89 5.66
CA THR A 74 16.14 1.87 5.24
C THR A 74 15.76 2.45 3.88
N PHE A 75 15.69 3.77 3.79
CA PHE A 75 15.45 4.42 2.50
C PHE A 75 16.76 4.55 1.72
N THR A 76 16.83 3.90 0.55
CA THR A 76 18.02 3.90 -0.30
C THR A 76 18.03 5.02 -1.34
N GLU A 77 16.93 5.74 -1.50
CA GLU A 77 16.74 6.76 -2.53
C GLU A 77 15.73 7.82 -2.10
N ARG A 78 15.73 8.95 -2.82
CA ARG A 78 14.74 10.02 -2.69
C ARG A 78 14.08 10.35 -4.03
N GLY A 79 12.92 11.00 -3.99
CA GLY A 79 12.27 11.60 -5.15
C GLY A 79 10.84 11.10 -5.42
N PRO A 80 10.38 11.11 -6.67
CA PRO A 80 8.96 10.90 -7.01
C PRO A 80 8.46 9.49 -6.66
N ARG A 81 9.34 8.49 -6.59
CA ARG A 81 8.97 7.13 -6.17
C ARG A 81 8.56 7.09 -4.69
N THR A 82 9.24 7.83 -3.83
CA THR A 82 8.83 7.95 -2.42
C THR A 82 7.54 8.75 -2.24
N GLU A 83 7.21 9.65 -3.17
CA GLU A 83 5.90 10.32 -3.18
C GLU A 83 4.79 9.36 -3.64
N SER A 84 5.10 8.48 -4.61
CA SER A 84 4.20 7.43 -5.07
C SER A 84 3.82 6.46 -3.94
N LEU A 85 4.76 6.14 -3.04
CA LEU A 85 4.49 5.40 -1.80
C LEU A 85 3.39 6.09 -0.98
N VAL A 86 3.53 7.39 -0.70
CA VAL A 86 2.56 8.14 0.11
C VAL A 86 1.19 8.14 -0.57
N SER A 87 1.14 8.35 -1.89
CA SER A 87 -0.12 8.30 -2.66
C SER A 87 -0.79 6.94 -2.58
N MET A 88 -0.02 5.85 -2.75
CA MET A 88 -0.52 4.48 -2.62
C MET A 88 -1.06 4.21 -1.21
N LEU A 89 -0.36 4.65 -0.17
CA LEU A 89 -0.80 4.48 1.22
C LEU A 89 -2.10 5.25 1.52
N LYS A 90 -2.26 6.46 0.98
CA LYS A 90 -3.52 7.23 1.11
C LYS A 90 -4.70 6.46 0.49
N GLU A 91 -4.51 5.97 -0.73
CA GLU A 91 -5.54 5.19 -1.42
C GLU A 91 -5.90 3.92 -0.65
N ALA A 92 -4.90 3.23 -0.11
CA ALA A 92 -5.11 2.02 0.66
C ALA A 92 -5.88 2.28 1.96
N LEU A 93 -5.53 3.32 2.73
CA LEU A 93 -6.22 3.69 3.96
C LEU A 93 -7.71 4.01 3.73
N MET A 94 -8.07 4.57 2.58
CA MET A 94 -9.48 4.80 2.22
C MET A 94 -10.28 3.52 1.97
N LYS A 95 -9.59 2.41 1.68
CA LYS A 95 -10.20 1.12 1.34
C LYS A 95 -10.10 0.08 2.47
N MET A 96 -9.32 0.37 3.52
CA MET A 96 -9.11 -0.53 4.66
C MET A 96 -10.26 -0.43 5.69
N SER A 97 -10.47 -1.52 6.44
CA SER A 97 -11.33 -1.49 7.62
C SER A 97 -10.60 -0.85 8.81
N GLN A 98 -11.34 -0.42 9.84
CA GLN A 98 -10.72 0.18 11.02
C GLN A 98 -9.68 -0.73 11.69
N GLY A 99 -9.99 -2.02 11.85
CA GLY A 99 -9.04 -2.98 12.44
C GLY A 99 -7.78 -3.18 11.59
N ASP A 100 -7.91 -3.11 10.26
CA ASP A 100 -6.76 -3.17 9.35
C ASP A 100 -5.92 -1.89 9.42
N CYS A 101 -6.55 -0.73 9.58
CA CYS A 101 -5.87 0.55 9.77
C CYS A 101 -5.01 0.55 11.03
N ASP A 102 -5.53 0.05 12.16
CA ASP A 102 -4.78 -0.06 13.42
C ASP A 102 -3.60 -1.04 13.28
N ALA A 103 -3.83 -2.20 12.65
CA ALA A 103 -2.76 -3.16 12.37
C ALA A 103 -1.69 -2.59 11.42
N PHE A 104 -2.10 -1.80 10.42
CA PHE A 104 -1.21 -1.13 9.49
C PHE A 104 -0.34 -0.06 10.17
N GLU A 105 -0.90 0.66 11.12
CA GLU A 105 -0.18 1.66 11.91
C GLU A 105 1.06 1.04 12.59
N ASP A 106 0.84 -0.06 13.30
CA ASP A 106 1.85 -0.75 14.09
C ASP A 106 2.82 -1.57 13.24
N ALA A 107 2.31 -2.22 12.19
CA ALA A 107 3.13 -3.08 11.33
C ALA A 107 4.03 -2.29 10.39
N TRP A 108 3.55 -1.15 9.86
CA TRP A 108 4.21 -0.45 8.75
C TRP A 108 4.41 1.04 9.00
N LEU A 109 3.37 1.79 9.36
CA LEU A 109 3.44 3.25 9.36
C LEU A 109 4.48 3.79 10.35
N ASN A 110 4.48 3.27 11.58
CA ASN A 110 5.47 3.67 12.59
C ASN A 110 6.90 3.32 12.14
N ARG A 111 7.11 2.15 11.54
CA ARG A 111 8.43 1.71 11.05
C ARG A 111 8.92 2.52 9.86
N LEU A 112 8.01 2.95 8.97
CA LEU A 112 8.34 3.83 7.85
C LEU A 112 8.78 5.22 8.35
N ILE A 113 8.11 5.74 9.39
CA ILE A 113 8.49 7.02 10.02
C ILE A 113 9.86 6.91 10.67
N GLU A 114 10.09 5.87 11.48
CA GLU A 114 11.39 5.60 12.11
C GLU A 114 12.49 5.41 11.05
N GLY A 115 12.23 4.60 10.02
CA GLY A 115 13.17 4.37 8.93
C GLY A 115 13.53 5.63 8.16
N ALA A 116 12.58 6.56 7.97
CA ALA A 116 12.84 7.85 7.34
C ALA A 116 13.73 8.73 8.24
N GLN A 117 13.48 8.75 9.54
CA GLN A 117 14.29 9.47 10.53
C GLN A 117 15.72 8.92 10.60
N ASP A 118 15.87 7.60 10.66
CA ASP A 118 17.16 6.90 10.68
C ASP A 118 17.94 7.11 9.39
N SER A 119 17.24 7.27 8.26
CA SER A 119 17.82 7.66 6.97
C SER A 119 18.23 9.14 6.92
N GLY A 120 18.11 9.87 8.03
CA GLY A 120 18.57 11.25 8.18
C GLY A 120 17.55 12.31 7.78
N ALA A 121 16.27 11.95 7.58
CA ALA A 121 15.22 12.94 7.35
C ALA A 121 15.11 13.88 8.55
N ARG A 122 15.21 15.19 8.30
CA ARG A 122 15.06 16.21 9.34
C ARG A 122 13.79 16.98 9.09
N LEU A 123 12.91 17.03 10.08
CA LEU A 123 11.80 17.97 10.04
C LEU A 123 12.38 19.39 9.97
N PRO A 124 11.89 20.23 9.05
CA PRO A 124 12.24 21.64 9.07
C PRO A 124 11.80 22.12 10.45
N LYS A 125 12.78 22.48 11.30
CA LYS A 125 12.48 23.14 12.57
C LYS A 125 11.64 24.33 12.18
N ARG A 126 10.34 24.25 12.43
CA ARG A 126 9.39 25.33 12.16
C ARG A 126 10.04 26.52 12.84
N LYS A 127 10.62 27.43 12.05
CA LYS A 127 11.08 28.71 12.56
C LYS A 127 9.80 29.28 13.16
N GLN A 128 9.70 29.28 14.48
CA GLN A 128 8.76 30.15 15.14
C GLN A 128 9.21 31.52 14.64
N ILE A 129 8.49 32.03 13.64
CA ILE A 129 8.46 33.45 13.38
C ILE A 129 7.84 33.96 14.67
N GLU A 130 8.70 34.28 15.63
CA GLU A 130 8.32 35.10 16.77
C GLU A 130 7.64 36.30 16.14
N SER A 131 6.32 36.36 16.31
CA SER A 131 5.56 37.56 16.06
C SER A 131 6.13 38.60 16.99
N ALA A 132 7.12 39.35 16.48
CA ALA A 132 7.54 40.59 17.06
C ALA A 132 6.31 41.51 17.01
N GLU A 133 5.54 41.50 18.09
CA GLU A 133 4.71 42.60 18.52
C GLU A 133 5.60 43.84 18.62
N THR A 134 5.78 44.54 17.51
CA THR A 134 5.97 45.98 17.55
C THR A 134 4.81 46.59 16.79
N GLY A 135 3.84 47.04 17.58
CA GLY A 135 2.70 47.77 17.07
C GLY A 135 3.13 49.00 16.30
N LYS A 136 2.59 49.15 15.08
CA LYS A 136 2.06 50.42 14.57
C LYS A 136 1.35 50.18 13.24
N LEU A 137 0.05 50.45 13.23
CA LEU A 137 -0.72 50.88 12.04
C LEU A 137 0.05 52.01 11.31
N PRO A 138 -0.02 52.14 9.96
CA PRO A 138 -1.27 52.60 9.34
C PRO A 138 -1.61 52.09 7.92
N ALA A 139 -2.92 52.10 7.66
CA ALA A 139 -3.64 52.55 6.46
C ALA A 139 -3.29 51.99 5.06
N LEU A 140 -4.30 51.28 4.51
CA LEU A 140 -4.88 51.40 3.16
C LEU A 140 -3.96 51.73 1.98
N LYS A 141 -3.92 50.82 1.00
CA LYS A 141 -4.35 51.14 -0.39
C LYS A 141 -4.54 49.89 -1.26
N LYS A 142 -5.72 49.86 -1.90
CA LYS A 142 -6.13 49.02 -3.02
C LYS A 142 -5.10 49.04 -4.15
N LEU A 143 -4.87 47.90 -4.81
CA LEU A 143 -4.59 47.75 -6.26
C LEU A 143 -4.86 46.26 -6.60
N LYS A 144 -6.00 45.91 -7.21
CA LYS A 144 -6.31 45.92 -8.65
C LYS A 144 -5.70 44.71 -9.38
N THR A 145 -6.55 43.69 -9.55
CA THR A 145 -6.38 42.49 -10.35
C THR A 145 -6.12 42.85 -11.82
N ALA A 146 -5.06 42.27 -12.39
CA ALA A 146 -4.84 42.22 -13.83
C ALA A 146 -4.70 40.74 -14.24
N VAL A 147 -5.55 40.37 -15.19
CA VAL A 147 -5.59 39.12 -15.94
C VAL A 147 -4.36 39.04 -16.85
N ALA A 148 -3.76 37.87 -16.97
CA ALA A 148 -2.92 37.52 -18.12
C ALA A 148 -2.97 35.99 -18.34
N ASP A 149 -3.76 35.60 -19.35
CA ASP A 149 -3.53 34.43 -20.19
C ASP A 149 -2.14 34.50 -20.81
N ILE A 150 -1.35 33.42 -20.73
CA ILE A 150 -0.26 33.12 -21.68
C ILE A 150 -0.17 31.59 -21.84
N ASP A 151 -0.76 31.10 -22.93
CA ASP A 151 -0.31 29.93 -23.70
C ASP A 151 1.11 30.15 -24.21
N ALA A 152 1.97 29.13 -24.15
CA ALA A 152 3.07 28.97 -25.10
C ALA A 152 3.73 27.58 -24.98
N ASP A 153 3.49 26.77 -26.01
CA ASP A 153 4.28 25.62 -26.42
C ASP A 153 5.79 25.93 -26.45
N ASN A 154 6.62 24.99 -26.00
CA ASN A 154 8.03 24.99 -26.33
C ASN A 154 8.58 23.56 -26.48
N GLU A 155 8.43 23.03 -27.68
CA GLU A 155 9.20 21.91 -28.23
C GLU A 155 10.67 22.35 -28.40
N ASN A 156 11.58 21.78 -27.61
CA ASN A 156 13.01 21.81 -27.96
C ASN A 156 13.78 20.65 -27.29
N LEU A 157 13.83 19.50 -27.96
CA LEU A 157 14.78 18.44 -27.65
C LEU A 157 15.75 18.27 -28.82
N SER A 158 16.93 18.84 -28.64
CA SER A 158 18.06 18.79 -29.55
C SER A 158 19.29 18.28 -28.80
N VAL A 159 19.86 17.19 -29.34
CA VAL A 159 21.30 16.99 -29.58
C VAL A 159 22.20 16.53 -28.41
N HIS A 160 22.58 15.25 -28.55
CA HIS A 160 23.93 14.67 -28.58
C HIS A 160 24.92 14.74 -27.37
N HIS A 161 25.53 13.55 -27.19
CA HIS A 161 26.96 13.28 -27.01
C HIS A 161 27.63 13.53 -25.65
N ALA A 162 28.20 12.46 -25.08
CA ALA A 162 29.64 12.14 -25.18
C ALA A 162 30.13 11.43 -23.92
N SER A 163 30.79 10.30 -24.14
CA SER A 163 31.62 9.58 -23.18
C SER A 163 32.65 10.48 -22.51
N GLN A 164 32.99 10.18 -21.25
CA GLN A 164 34.38 10.24 -20.78
C GLN A 164 34.54 9.41 -19.49
N GLU A 165 35.34 8.35 -19.61
CA GLU A 165 36.12 7.78 -18.51
C GLU A 165 37.11 8.83 -18.01
N ILE A 166 37.36 8.93 -16.69
CA ILE A 166 38.73 9.02 -16.13
C ILE A 166 38.72 8.46 -14.69
N MET A 167 39.64 7.54 -14.44
CA MET A 167 40.06 7.03 -13.12
C MET A 167 40.60 8.17 -12.24
N HIS A 168 40.52 8.11 -10.91
CA HIS A 168 41.64 8.49 -10.00
C HIS A 168 41.40 8.00 -8.56
N THR A 169 42.41 7.29 -8.09
CA THR A 169 42.80 6.92 -6.73
C THR A 169 42.93 8.14 -5.80
N THR A 170 42.55 8.02 -4.53
CA THR A 170 43.39 8.35 -3.34
C THR A 170 42.62 8.16 -2.03
N LEU A 171 43.15 7.28 -1.17
CA LEU A 171 42.90 7.26 0.28
C LEU A 171 43.46 8.55 0.91
N PRO A 172 42.86 9.07 2.00
CA PRO A 172 43.62 9.03 3.25
C PRO A 172 42.81 8.86 4.55
N LYS A 173 43.46 8.11 5.46
CA LYS A 173 43.56 8.21 6.93
C LYS A 173 42.35 8.00 7.87
N PRO A 174 42.55 7.21 8.96
CA PRO A 174 41.55 6.96 9.99
C PRO A 174 41.59 8.05 11.08
N LEU A 175 40.42 8.57 11.44
CA LEU A 175 40.25 9.37 12.65
C LEU A 175 39.68 8.49 13.76
N THR A 176 40.56 8.18 14.69
CA THR A 176 40.25 7.78 16.06
C THR A 176 39.33 8.81 16.72
N ARG A 177 38.11 8.40 17.09
CA ARG A 177 37.39 9.03 18.20
C ARG A 177 36.74 7.95 19.05
N SER A 178 37.42 7.67 20.16
CA SER A 178 36.91 6.99 21.33
C SER A 178 35.70 7.75 21.89
N SER A 179 34.53 7.12 21.87
CA SER A 179 33.46 7.48 22.80
C SER A 179 32.84 6.21 23.34
N LEU A 180 32.81 6.15 24.67
CA LEU A 180 32.22 5.12 25.52
C LEU A 180 30.89 4.61 24.97
N PHE A 181 30.91 3.44 24.34
CA PHE A 181 29.76 2.54 24.29
C PHE A 181 30.11 1.35 25.16
N GLN A 182 29.61 1.33 26.39
CA GLN A 182 29.59 0.10 27.17
C GLN A 182 28.63 -0.86 26.45
N PRO A 183 29.09 -2.05 26.03
CA PRO A 183 28.20 -3.04 25.45
C PRO A 183 27.13 -3.41 26.49
N PRO A 184 25.86 -3.55 26.09
CA PRO A 184 24.83 -4.02 27.00
C PRO A 184 25.27 -5.38 27.57
N LYS A 185 25.32 -5.48 28.89
CA LYS A 185 25.66 -6.72 29.59
C LYS A 185 24.59 -7.76 29.25
N LEU A 186 24.86 -8.55 28.22
CA LEU A 186 24.09 -9.74 27.87
C LEU A 186 24.12 -10.65 29.10
N LYS A 187 22.99 -10.69 29.83
CA LYS A 187 22.79 -11.66 30.90
C LYS A 187 22.87 -13.02 30.23
N GLN A 188 24.01 -13.70 30.37
CA GLN A 188 24.15 -15.09 29.99
C GLN A 188 23.06 -15.86 30.76
N SER A 189 22.00 -16.22 30.05
CA SER A 189 21.00 -17.17 30.51
C SER A 189 21.73 -18.48 30.70
N THR A 190 22.19 -18.74 31.92
CA THR A 190 22.68 -20.06 32.32
C THR A 190 21.52 -21.03 32.13
N LEU A 191 21.56 -21.79 31.03
CA LEU A 191 20.66 -22.92 30.79
C LEU A 191 20.79 -23.85 31.99
N PHE A 192 19.78 -23.83 32.85
CA PHE A 192 19.70 -24.76 33.96
C PHE A 192 19.54 -26.16 33.38
N PHE A 193 20.67 -26.87 33.29
CA PHE A 193 20.71 -28.25 32.87
C PHE A 193 20.18 -29.10 34.02
N THR A 194 18.85 -29.19 34.15
CA THR A 194 18.24 -30.14 35.07
C THR A 194 18.65 -31.52 34.60
N LYS A 195 19.44 -32.21 35.42
CA LYS A 195 19.91 -33.57 35.15
C LYS A 195 18.68 -34.47 35.04
N ASP A 196 18.34 -34.86 33.82
CA ASP A 196 17.14 -35.63 33.54
C ASP A 196 17.34 -37.09 34.02
N THR A 197 16.82 -37.41 35.19
CA THR A 197 16.93 -38.73 35.85
C THR A 197 15.96 -39.76 35.32
N ARG A 198 15.18 -39.44 34.28
CA ARG A 198 14.22 -40.35 33.66
C ARG A 198 14.90 -41.60 33.07
N THR A 199 14.26 -42.74 33.23
CA THR A 199 14.73 -44.00 32.65
C THR A 199 14.65 -43.97 31.12
N LYS A 200 15.46 -44.79 30.44
CA LYS A 200 15.45 -44.85 28.96
C LYS A 200 14.07 -45.22 28.40
N GLU A 201 13.33 -46.05 29.12
CA GLU A 201 11.99 -46.48 28.77
C GLU A 201 10.98 -45.32 28.83
N GLU A 202 11.03 -44.50 29.88
CA GLU A 202 10.17 -43.32 30.02
C GLU A 202 10.44 -42.29 28.91
N LYS A 203 11.71 -42.10 28.52
CA LYS A 203 12.09 -41.23 27.39
C LYS A 203 11.52 -41.72 26.07
N HIS A 204 11.55 -43.03 25.83
CA HIS A 204 10.99 -43.63 24.61
C HIS A 204 9.46 -43.49 24.56
N ALA A 205 8.77 -43.73 25.68
CA ALA A 205 7.32 -43.54 25.78
C ALA A 205 6.92 -42.08 25.54
N ALA A 206 7.66 -41.11 26.10
CA ALA A 206 7.43 -39.68 25.88
C ALA A 206 7.62 -39.30 24.40
N MET A 207 8.66 -39.83 23.75
CA MET A 207 8.92 -39.61 22.33
C MET A 207 7.80 -40.16 21.45
N LEU A 208 7.31 -41.39 21.71
CA LEU A 208 6.18 -41.97 20.99
C LEU A 208 4.89 -41.16 21.16
N HIS A 209 4.63 -40.71 22.38
CA HIS A 209 3.48 -39.85 22.65
C HIS A 209 3.58 -38.51 21.89
N GLN A 210 4.77 -37.91 21.87
CA GLN A 210 5.00 -36.68 21.11
C GLN A 210 4.85 -36.88 19.61
N MET A 211 5.33 -38.01 19.08
CA MET A 211 5.17 -38.39 17.67
C MET A 211 3.68 -38.58 17.32
N LYS A 212 2.92 -39.29 18.14
CA LYS A 212 1.48 -39.49 17.95
C LYS A 212 0.72 -38.17 17.98
N LYS A 213 1.04 -37.29 18.93
CA LYS A 213 0.44 -35.95 19.02
C LYS A 213 0.74 -35.09 17.80
N ALA A 214 1.98 -35.16 17.27
CA ALA A 214 2.35 -34.46 16.05
C ALA A 214 1.60 -35.01 14.82
N GLU A 215 1.42 -36.32 14.74
CA GLU A 215 0.66 -36.98 13.69
C GLU A 215 -0.83 -36.58 13.73
N GLU A 216 -1.45 -36.56 14.91
CA GLU A 216 -2.82 -36.09 15.10
C GLU A 216 -2.99 -34.62 14.70
N ALA A 217 -2.03 -33.76 15.10
CA ALA A 217 -2.04 -32.35 14.70
C ALA A 217 -1.89 -32.17 13.18
N GLN A 218 -1.04 -32.97 12.52
CA GLN A 218 -0.92 -32.95 11.06
C GLN A 218 -2.22 -33.40 10.38
N LYS A 219 -2.84 -34.49 10.85
CA LYS A 219 -4.14 -34.96 10.35
C LYS A 219 -5.24 -33.92 10.50
N GLU A 220 -5.26 -33.17 11.61
CA GLU A 220 -6.23 -32.10 11.82
C GLU A 220 -6.02 -30.95 10.81
N VAL A 221 -4.78 -30.52 10.61
CA VAL A 221 -4.45 -29.46 9.63
C VAL A 221 -4.84 -29.89 8.22
N GLU A 222 -4.57 -31.13 7.85
CA GLU A 222 -4.94 -31.70 6.55
C GLU A 222 -6.47 -31.74 6.38
N ALA A 223 -7.20 -32.24 7.38
CA ALA A 223 -8.66 -32.27 7.35
C ALA A 223 -9.27 -30.85 7.25
N GLN A 224 -8.71 -29.86 7.95
CA GLN A 224 -9.13 -28.46 7.84
C GLN A 224 -8.85 -27.89 6.44
N ALA A 225 -7.70 -28.22 5.85
CA ALA A 225 -7.36 -27.80 4.49
C ALA A 225 -8.31 -28.42 3.46
N GLU A 226 -8.65 -29.70 3.58
CA GLU A 226 -9.59 -30.39 2.71
C GLU A 226 -11.01 -29.80 2.82
N GLN A 227 -11.50 -29.55 4.03
CA GLN A 227 -12.79 -28.88 4.24
C GLN A 227 -12.83 -27.50 3.58
N LYS A 228 -11.75 -26.71 3.66
CA LYS A 228 -11.65 -25.42 2.98
C LYS A 228 -11.67 -25.57 1.46
N ARG A 229 -11.03 -26.61 0.91
CA ARG A 229 -11.05 -26.90 -0.55
C ARG A 229 -12.46 -27.27 -1.01
N VAL A 230 -13.16 -28.13 -0.28
CA VAL A 230 -14.55 -28.53 -0.59
C VAL A 230 -15.48 -27.31 -0.57
N LYS A 231 -15.42 -26.49 0.49
CA LYS A 231 -16.23 -25.26 0.59
C LYS A 231 -15.98 -24.28 -0.56
N LYS A 232 -14.72 -24.10 -0.98
CA LYS A 232 -14.37 -23.27 -2.15
C LYS A 232 -14.97 -23.83 -3.44
N LEU A 233 -14.90 -25.16 -3.64
CA LEU A 233 -15.47 -25.82 -4.82
C LEU A 233 -16.99 -25.67 -4.88
N ASP A 234 -17.68 -25.83 -3.75
CA ASP A 234 -19.14 -25.68 -3.67
C ASP A 234 -19.58 -24.23 -3.90
N LYS A 235 -18.85 -23.25 -3.36
CA LYS A 235 -19.08 -21.82 -3.65
C LYS A 235 -18.95 -21.55 -5.15
N LYS A 236 -17.92 -22.08 -5.80
CA LYS A 236 -17.71 -21.95 -7.26
C LYS A 236 -18.84 -22.61 -8.05
N ARG A 237 -19.28 -23.81 -7.66
CA ARG A 237 -20.42 -24.50 -8.27
C ARG A 237 -21.72 -23.69 -8.13
N LYS A 238 -22.00 -23.15 -6.94
CA LYS A 238 -23.20 -22.32 -6.68
C LYS A 238 -23.20 -21.04 -7.52
N GLN A 239 -22.06 -20.34 -7.58
CA GLN A 239 -21.90 -19.15 -8.44
C GLN A 239 -22.09 -19.49 -9.93
N GLY A 240 -21.59 -20.65 -10.37
CA GLY A 240 -21.82 -21.13 -11.74
C GLY A 240 -23.31 -21.33 -12.06
N ARG A 241 -24.07 -21.96 -11.15
CA ARG A 241 -25.53 -22.13 -11.30
C ARG A 241 -26.24 -20.78 -11.34
N GLU A 242 -25.87 -19.85 -10.47
CA GLU A 242 -26.47 -18.51 -10.43
C GLU A 242 -26.20 -17.73 -11.73
N ARG A 243 -24.98 -17.80 -12.28
CA ARG A 243 -24.66 -17.18 -13.58
C ARG A 243 -25.50 -17.76 -14.71
N GLN A 244 -25.68 -19.09 -14.74
CA GLN A 244 -26.53 -19.75 -15.73
C GLN A 244 -28.00 -19.34 -15.59
N GLN A 245 -28.51 -19.25 -14.36
CA GLN A 245 -29.87 -18.79 -14.10
C GLN A 245 -30.08 -17.34 -14.57
N ARG A 246 -29.18 -16.42 -14.19
CA ARG A 246 -29.21 -15.02 -14.68
C ARG A 246 -29.10 -14.90 -16.20
N TYR A 247 -28.40 -15.83 -16.86
CA TYR A 247 -28.35 -15.86 -18.33
C TYR A 247 -29.69 -16.31 -18.92
N ARG A 248 -30.32 -17.35 -18.37
CA ARG A 248 -31.64 -17.82 -18.79
C ARG A 248 -32.71 -16.76 -18.58
N ASP A 249 -32.70 -16.08 -17.43
CA ASP A 249 -33.67 -15.03 -17.10
C ASP A 249 -33.53 -13.83 -18.06
N ARG A 250 -32.29 -13.40 -18.36
CA ARG A 250 -32.04 -12.34 -19.35
C ARG A 250 -32.50 -12.73 -20.75
N ARG A 251 -32.25 -13.97 -21.17
CA ARG A 251 -32.70 -14.46 -22.47
C ARG A 251 -34.23 -14.55 -22.56
N LYS A 252 -34.89 -14.97 -21.49
CA LYS A 252 -36.36 -15.03 -21.43
C LYS A 252 -36.99 -13.63 -21.50
N GLY A 253 -36.43 -12.66 -20.76
CA GLY A 253 -36.88 -11.27 -20.80
C GLY A 253 -36.74 -10.62 -22.19
N LEU A 254 -35.69 -10.96 -22.95
CA LEU A 254 -35.49 -10.43 -24.31
C LEU A 254 -36.57 -10.94 -25.29
N VAL A 255 -36.94 -12.22 -25.18
CA VAL A 255 -37.98 -12.82 -26.03
C VAL A 255 -39.36 -12.23 -25.70
N GLU A 256 -39.63 -11.96 -24.42
CA GLU A 256 -40.88 -11.30 -23.99
C GLU A 256 -40.95 -9.83 -24.42
N SER A 257 -39.81 -9.11 -24.51
CA SER A 257 -39.80 -7.73 -25.03
C SER A 257 -40.01 -7.65 -26.54
N ASP A 258 -39.45 -8.58 -27.31
CA ASP A 258 -39.61 -8.59 -28.78
C ASP A 258 -41.05 -8.96 -29.19
N SER A 259 -41.72 -9.81 -28.42
CA SER A 259 -43.11 -10.21 -28.70
C SER A 259 -44.16 -9.14 -28.33
N ASN A 260 -43.80 -8.13 -27.54
CA ASN A 260 -44.67 -6.99 -27.23
C ASN A 260 -44.41 -5.77 -28.13
N SER A 261 -43.35 -5.78 -28.96
CA SER A 261 -42.99 -4.67 -29.84
C SER A 261 -43.66 -4.71 -31.22
N ASP A 262 -44.31 -5.82 -31.60
CA ASP A 262 -44.90 -6.00 -32.95
C ASP A 262 -46.36 -5.48 -33.06
N GLY A 263 -46.89 -4.86 -31.99
CA GLY A 263 -48.25 -4.32 -31.96
C GLY A 263 -48.37 -2.80 -32.19
N SER A 264 -47.26 -2.06 -32.33
CA SER A 264 -47.27 -0.60 -32.33
C SER A 264 -46.90 0.06 -33.66
N SER A 265 -46.70 -0.72 -34.73
CA SER A 265 -46.34 -0.18 -36.06
C SER A 265 -47.55 0.26 -36.89
N GLU A 266 -48.78 -0.09 -36.50
CA GLU A 266 -49.99 0.28 -37.26
C GLU A 266 -50.51 1.70 -36.94
N SER A 267 -49.98 2.35 -35.89
CA SER A 267 -50.38 3.70 -35.50
C SER A 267 -49.57 4.82 -36.17
N GLU A 268 -48.33 4.57 -36.59
CA GLU A 268 -47.49 5.59 -37.26
C GLU A 268 -47.78 5.74 -38.76
N GLU A 269 -48.35 4.73 -39.44
CA GLU A 269 -48.72 4.86 -40.85
C GLU A 269 -50.01 5.67 -41.07
N VAL A 270 -50.93 5.69 -40.10
CA VAL A 270 -52.16 6.49 -40.18
C VAL A 270 -51.86 7.99 -40.08
N GLU A 271 -50.86 8.37 -39.28
CA GLU A 271 -50.51 9.78 -39.09
C GLU A 271 -49.79 10.37 -40.31
N LYS A 272 -48.99 9.59 -41.05
CA LYS A 272 -48.35 10.04 -42.30
C LYS A 272 -49.32 10.21 -43.47
N ARG A 273 -50.47 9.53 -43.45
CA ARG A 273 -51.51 9.67 -44.49
C ARG A 273 -52.28 10.99 -44.37
N ASN A 274 -52.45 11.49 -43.15
CA ASN A 274 -53.25 12.69 -42.88
C ASN A 274 -52.56 13.99 -43.34
N TRP A 275 -51.23 13.98 -43.45
CA TRP A 275 -50.47 15.15 -43.94
C TRP A 275 -50.50 15.34 -45.46
N ARG A 276 -50.89 14.31 -46.25
CA ARG A 276 -50.91 14.40 -47.73
C ARG A 276 -52.25 14.87 -48.32
N GLN A 277 -53.28 15.10 -47.52
CA GLN A 277 -54.59 15.57 -48.00
C GLN A 277 -54.85 17.07 -47.78
N ASN A 278 -53.89 17.79 -47.19
CA ASN A 278 -54.01 19.23 -46.90
C ASN A 278 -53.12 20.14 -47.77
N GLU A 279 -52.60 19.63 -48.89
CA GLU A 279 -52.03 20.42 -50.00
C GLU A 279 -52.92 20.26 -51.24
#